data_AF-A0BYJ1-F1
#
_entry.id   AF-A0BYJ1-F1
#
_cell.length_a   1.000
_cell.length_b   1.000
_cell.length_c   1.000
_cell.angle_alpha   90.00
_cell.angle_beta   90.00
_cell.angle_gamma   90.00
#
_symmetry.space_group_name_H-M   'P 1'
#
loop_
_entity.id
_entity.type
_entity.pdbx_description
1 polymer ?
#
loop_
_entity_poly.entity_id
_entity_poly.type
_entity_poly.pdbx_seq_one_letter_code
_entity_poly.pdbx_strand_id
1 'polypeptide(L)'
;MINITLIFITLTLISNAQDLPDVKIYIESRCPDTAAMMRGISNATIDSLDQLANVEFIPSGKLNSNSYEANTYITNCQHSEEECYGNMILACGLQLQKDQVSSTKFVRCFFKEAYKQNFQEQIDKCLENTQQKLLVKACANGPQGIELLYANRLRTPNLGYVPSIAINGQMQKLKEDFGKVLCSLSDAQAICKDIKWV
;
A
#
# COMPACT_ATOMS: atom_id res chain seq x y z
N MET A 1 47.19 47.46 -23.78
CA MET A 1 47.09 46.41 -22.74
C MET A 1 45.68 45.84 -22.81
N ILE A 2 45.49 44.64 -23.36
CA ILE A 2 44.18 43.99 -23.50
C ILE A 2 44.03 43.04 -22.32
N ASN A 3 43.07 43.31 -21.44
CA ASN A 3 42.82 42.52 -20.24
C ASN A 3 41.72 41.49 -20.55
N ILE A 4 42.10 40.25 -20.84
CA ILE A 4 41.17 39.16 -21.11
C ILE A 4 40.81 38.52 -19.76
N THR A 5 39.66 38.89 -19.21
CA THR A 5 39.11 38.23 -18.02
C THR A 5 38.42 36.94 -18.47
N LEU A 6 39.07 35.80 -18.25
CA LEU A 6 38.47 34.47 -18.46
C LEU A 6 37.40 34.22 -17.38
N ILE A 7 36.13 34.25 -17.78
CA ILE A 7 35.00 33.85 -16.94
C ILE A 7 34.87 32.32 -17.07
N PHE A 8 35.32 31.59 -16.05
CA PHE A 8 35.03 30.16 -15.92
C PHE A 8 33.57 29.99 -15.47
N ILE A 9 32.67 29.70 -16.41
CA ILE A 9 31.31 29.26 -16.10
C ILE A 9 31.40 27.79 -15.67
N THR A 10 31.46 27.55 -14.36
CA THR A 10 31.30 26.20 -13.81
C THR A 10 29.85 25.77 -14.02
N LEU A 11 29.63 24.91 -15.01
CA LEU A 11 28.34 24.27 -15.24
C LEU A 11 28.09 23.28 -14.09
N THR A 12 27.46 23.74 -13.01
CA THR A 12 26.98 22.84 -11.96
C THR A 12 25.84 22.00 -12.54
N LEU A 13 26.09 20.72 -12.78
CA LEU A 13 25.04 19.73 -13.03
C LEU A 13 24.21 19.63 -11.75
N ILE A 14 23.13 20.41 -11.68
CA ILE A 14 22.11 20.23 -10.65
C ILE A 14 21.37 18.95 -11.05
N SER A 15 21.79 17.81 -10.50
CA SER A 15 20.97 16.61 -10.52
C SER A 15 19.75 16.91 -9.64
N ASN A 16 18.64 17.30 -10.24
CA ASN A 16 17.35 17.25 -9.53
C ASN A 16 17.07 15.75 -9.31
N ALA A 17 17.44 15.23 -8.14
CA ALA A 17 16.86 13.99 -7.67
C ALA A 17 15.37 14.26 -7.53
N GLN A 18 14.58 13.72 -8.46
CA GLN A 18 13.15 13.88 -8.41
C GLN A 18 12.62 13.05 -7.25
N ASP A 19 12.06 13.72 -6.24
CA ASP A 19 11.42 13.02 -5.13
C ASP A 19 10.23 12.22 -5.66
N LEU A 20 10.24 10.90 -5.44
CA LEU A 20 9.12 10.03 -5.81
C LEU A 20 7.87 10.41 -5.01
N PRO A 21 6.69 10.42 -5.65
CA PRO A 21 5.44 10.73 -4.96
C PRO A 21 5.15 9.73 -3.84
N ASP A 22 4.72 10.22 -2.67
CA ASP A 22 4.22 9.40 -1.57
C ASP A 22 2.79 8.96 -1.86
N VAL A 23 2.53 7.65 -1.86
CA VAL A 23 1.24 7.05 -2.21
C VAL A 23 0.78 6.15 -1.07
N LYS A 24 -0.25 6.60 -0.35
CA LYS A 24 -0.90 5.82 0.71
C LYS A 24 -2.19 5.22 0.19
N ILE A 25 -2.35 3.92 0.41
CA ILE A 25 -3.48 3.14 -0.08
C ILE A 25 -4.22 2.55 1.13
N TYR A 26 -5.40 3.08 1.41
CA TYR A 26 -6.26 2.62 2.49
C TYR A 26 -7.14 1.47 1.99
N ILE A 27 -7.04 0.32 2.65
CA ILE A 27 -7.68 -0.94 2.21
C ILE A 27 -8.42 -1.64 3.35
N GLU A 28 -9.32 -2.56 2.99
CA GLU A 28 -9.91 -3.55 3.91
C GLU A 28 -9.85 -4.95 3.30
N SER A 29 -9.62 -5.94 4.16
CA SER A 29 -9.38 -7.33 3.81
C SER A 29 -10.54 -8.01 3.07
N ARG A 30 -11.77 -7.50 3.20
CA ARG A 30 -12.97 -8.06 2.55
C ARG A 30 -13.51 -7.23 1.39
N CYS A 31 -12.79 -6.20 0.94
CA CYS A 31 -13.27 -5.32 -0.10
C CYS A 31 -13.05 -5.91 -1.51
N PRO A 32 -14.13 -6.16 -2.28
CA PRO A 32 -14.00 -6.64 -3.65
C PRO A 32 -13.33 -5.62 -4.58
N ASP A 33 -13.48 -4.32 -4.32
CA ASP A 33 -12.84 -3.27 -5.11
C ASP A 33 -11.34 -3.21 -4.85
N THR A 34 -10.90 -3.49 -3.61
CA THR A 34 -9.46 -3.65 -3.30
C THR A 34 -8.91 -4.84 -4.06
N ALA A 35 -9.64 -5.96 -4.08
CA ALA A 35 -9.23 -7.13 -4.85
C ALA A 35 -9.19 -6.89 -6.36
N ALA A 36 -10.13 -6.11 -6.91
CA ALA A 36 -10.12 -5.70 -8.30
C ALA A 36 -8.91 -4.81 -8.62
N MET A 37 -8.65 -3.79 -7.79
CA MET A 37 -7.49 -2.91 -7.91
C MET A 37 -6.19 -3.71 -7.91
N MET A 38 -5.98 -4.61 -6.95
CA MET A 38 -4.75 -5.40 -6.85
C MET A 38 -4.54 -6.36 -8.04
N ARG A 39 -5.64 -6.88 -8.64
CA ARG A 39 -5.57 -7.71 -9.85
C ARG A 39 -5.22 -6.91 -11.11
N GLY A 40 -5.59 -5.63 -11.16
CA GLY A 40 -5.27 -4.73 -12.28
C GLY A 40 -3.79 -4.34 -12.34
N ILE A 41 -3.05 -4.43 -11.23
CA ILE A 41 -1.64 -4.07 -11.19
C ILE A 41 -0.78 -5.16 -11.87
N SER A 42 -0.16 -4.78 -13.00
CA SER A 42 0.75 -5.66 -13.73
C SER A 42 2.02 -5.99 -12.94
N ASN A 43 2.67 -7.11 -13.26
CA ASN A 43 3.98 -7.44 -12.69
C ASN A 43 5.02 -6.36 -12.99
N ALA A 44 5.04 -5.84 -14.22
CA ALA A 44 5.98 -4.79 -14.63
C ALA A 44 5.81 -3.51 -13.81
N THR A 45 4.57 -3.14 -13.48
CA THR A 45 4.30 -2.00 -12.59
C THR A 45 4.87 -2.26 -11.20
N ILE A 46 4.62 -3.44 -10.62
CA ILE A 46 5.10 -3.80 -9.27
C ILE A 46 6.61 -3.84 -9.21
N ASP A 47 7.26 -4.48 -10.18
CA ASP A 47 8.72 -4.62 -10.23
C ASP A 47 9.42 -3.26 -10.47
N SER A 48 8.68 -2.26 -10.94
CA SER A 48 9.20 -0.90 -11.18
C SER A 48 8.79 0.12 -10.11
N LEU A 49 8.14 -0.29 -9.01
CA LEU A 49 7.60 0.63 -8.01
C LEU A 49 8.64 1.60 -7.45
N ASP A 50 9.86 1.14 -7.22
CA ASP A 50 10.98 1.95 -6.69
C ASP A 50 11.42 3.08 -7.61
N GLN A 51 10.89 3.12 -8.84
CA GLN A 51 11.11 4.18 -9.82
C GLN A 51 9.83 5.00 -10.08
N LEU A 52 8.69 4.58 -9.53
CA LEU A 52 7.38 5.19 -9.80
C LEU A 52 6.86 5.98 -8.60
N ALA A 53 6.93 5.42 -7.39
CA ALA A 53 6.33 6.01 -6.19
C ALA A 53 6.88 5.36 -4.90
N ASN A 54 6.69 6.05 -3.78
CA ASN A 54 6.80 5.46 -2.45
C ASN A 54 5.42 4.95 -2.02
N VAL A 55 5.18 3.64 -2.03
CA VAL A 55 3.86 3.04 -1.78
C VAL A 55 3.76 2.46 -0.36
N GLU A 56 2.73 2.87 0.37
CA GLU A 56 2.36 2.33 1.67
C GLU A 56 0.90 1.84 1.67
N PHE A 57 0.67 0.60 2.11
CA PHE A 57 -0.67 0.06 2.34
C PHE A 57 -1.07 0.24 3.81
N ILE A 58 -2.30 0.75 4.03
CA ILE A 58 -2.87 0.98 5.35
C ILE A 58 -4.14 0.13 5.50
N PRO A 59 -4.03 -1.12 6.00
CA PRO A 59 -5.17 -1.98 6.25
C PRO A 59 -5.87 -1.60 7.56
N SER A 60 -7.06 -1.03 7.43
CA SER A 60 -7.88 -0.58 8.57
C SER A 60 -9.38 -0.65 8.28
N GLY A 61 -9.77 -0.56 7.00
CA GLY A 61 -11.12 -0.33 6.54
C GLY A 61 -11.64 1.07 6.85
N LYS A 62 -12.95 1.25 6.75
CA LYS A 62 -13.57 2.54 7.06
C LYS A 62 -13.64 2.76 8.57
N LEU A 63 -13.53 4.01 8.99
CA LEU A 63 -13.79 4.39 10.37
C LEU A 63 -15.31 4.42 10.59
N ASN A 64 -15.80 3.57 11.49
CA ASN A 64 -17.20 3.58 11.90
C ASN A 64 -17.43 4.76 12.87
N SER A 65 -18.57 5.45 12.77
CA SER A 65 -18.91 6.60 13.64
C SER A 65 -18.89 6.28 15.14
N ASN A 66 -19.05 5.02 15.52
CA ASN A 66 -19.12 4.57 16.92
C ASN A 66 -17.77 4.08 17.48
N SER A 67 -16.67 4.29 16.76
CA SER A 67 -15.39 3.72 17.19
C SER A 67 -14.73 4.47 18.35
N TYR A 68 -15.15 5.71 18.68
CA TYR A 68 -14.35 6.60 19.53
C TYR A 68 -14.35 6.42 21.06
N GLU A 69 -14.77 5.29 21.60
CA GLU A 69 -14.70 5.06 23.06
C GLU A 69 -13.40 4.34 23.45
N ALA A 70 -12.61 5.00 24.29
CA ALA A 70 -11.20 4.76 24.56
C ALA A 70 -10.80 3.37 25.09
N ASN A 71 -11.71 2.39 25.20
CA ASN A 71 -11.43 1.02 25.63
C ASN A 71 -12.26 -0.07 24.92
N THR A 72 -13.04 0.26 23.88
CA THR A 72 -13.94 -0.67 23.17
C THR A 72 -13.65 -0.80 21.67
N TYR A 73 -12.53 -0.23 21.20
CA TYR A 73 -12.08 -0.30 19.78
C TYR A 73 -11.71 -1.71 19.30
N ILE A 74 -11.57 -2.66 20.21
CA ILE A 74 -11.32 -4.06 19.91
C ILE A 74 -12.65 -4.62 19.38
N THR A 75 -12.64 -5.09 18.13
CA THR A 75 -13.67 -5.90 17.42
C THR A 75 -14.64 -5.25 16.42
N ASN A 76 -14.85 -3.93 16.40
CA ASN A 76 -15.81 -3.35 15.45
C ASN A 76 -15.18 -2.97 14.10
N CYS A 77 -15.19 -3.91 13.15
CA CYS A 77 -14.98 -3.67 11.72
C CYS A 77 -16.33 -3.64 10.97
N GLN A 78 -16.40 -3.00 9.79
CA GLN A 78 -17.65 -2.86 9.05
C GLN A 78 -18.24 -4.23 8.67
N HIS A 79 -17.36 -5.20 8.36
CA HIS A 79 -17.76 -6.55 7.94
C HIS A 79 -17.35 -7.65 8.95
N SER A 80 -17.62 -7.42 10.25
CA SER A 80 -17.43 -8.36 11.38
C SER A 80 -15.98 -8.55 11.86
N GLU A 81 -15.82 -9.34 12.93
CA GLU A 81 -14.52 -9.73 13.49
C GLU A 81 -13.60 -10.40 12.46
N GLU A 82 -14.17 -11.08 11.46
CA GLU A 82 -13.39 -11.69 10.37
C GLU A 82 -12.65 -10.64 9.56
N GLU A 83 -13.29 -9.51 9.21
CA GLU A 83 -12.60 -8.41 8.52
C GLU A 83 -11.48 -7.82 9.37
N CYS A 84 -11.72 -7.65 10.67
CA CYS A 84 -10.69 -7.19 11.61
C CYS A 84 -9.51 -8.16 11.62
N TYR A 85 -9.75 -9.46 11.68
CA TYR A 85 -8.70 -10.47 11.60
C TYR A 85 -7.93 -10.40 10.29
N GLY A 86 -8.61 -10.27 9.16
CA GLY A 86 -7.97 -10.09 7.85
C GLY A 86 -7.13 -8.81 7.78
N ASN A 87 -7.59 -7.70 8.36
CA ASN A 87 -6.83 -6.45 8.42
C ASN A 87 -5.58 -6.58 9.31
N MET A 88 -5.68 -7.31 10.42
CA MET A 88 -4.52 -7.63 11.27
C MET A 88 -3.51 -8.50 10.53
N ILE A 89 -3.95 -9.51 9.77
CA ILE A 89 -3.04 -10.33 8.94
C ILE A 89 -2.31 -9.48 7.92
N LEU A 90 -3.03 -8.59 7.21
CA LEU A 90 -2.40 -7.67 6.27
C LEU A 90 -1.35 -6.79 6.97
N ALA A 91 -1.70 -6.19 8.12
CA ALA A 91 -0.80 -5.32 8.86
C ALA A 91 0.45 -6.08 9.36
N CYS A 92 0.26 -7.25 9.98
CA CYS A 92 1.34 -8.10 10.45
C CYS A 92 2.23 -8.61 9.31
N GLY A 93 1.63 -9.01 8.18
CA GLY A 93 2.36 -9.50 7.02
C GLY A 93 3.20 -8.41 6.34
N LEU A 94 2.68 -7.19 6.27
CA LEU A 94 3.39 -6.01 5.74
C LEU A 94 4.64 -5.67 6.58
N GLN A 95 4.59 -5.81 7.91
CA GLN A 95 5.76 -5.57 8.77
C GLN A 95 6.95 -6.51 8.49
N LEU A 96 6.70 -7.68 7.90
CA LEU A 96 7.75 -8.66 7.62
C LEU A 96 8.36 -8.52 6.21
N GLN A 97 7.80 -7.63 5.38
CA GLN A 97 8.31 -7.42 4.02
C GLN A 97 9.51 -6.47 4.05
N LYS A 98 10.45 -6.71 3.13
CA LYS A 98 11.74 -5.99 3.11
C LYS A 98 11.65 -4.64 2.41
N ASP A 99 10.68 -4.51 1.50
CA ASP A 99 10.54 -3.39 0.58
C ASP A 99 9.10 -3.29 0.07
N GLN A 100 8.79 -2.23 -0.67
CA GLN A 100 7.46 -1.98 -1.21
C GLN A 100 7.07 -2.96 -2.34
N VAL A 101 8.03 -3.52 -3.06
CA VAL A 101 7.79 -4.52 -4.11
C VAL A 101 7.26 -5.81 -3.48
N SER A 102 7.95 -6.33 -2.46
CA SER A 102 7.54 -7.49 -1.67
C SER A 102 6.23 -7.22 -0.91
N SER A 103 6.05 -6.02 -0.36
CA SER A 103 4.77 -5.57 0.23
C SER A 103 3.61 -5.66 -0.76
N THR A 104 3.79 -5.11 -1.96
CA THR A 104 2.75 -5.11 -3.00
C THR A 104 2.46 -6.52 -3.51
N LYS A 105 3.50 -7.36 -3.65
CA LYS A 105 3.34 -8.78 -4.02
C LYS A 105 2.56 -9.56 -2.95
N PHE A 106 2.85 -9.33 -1.67
CA PHE A 106 2.13 -9.93 -0.55
C PHE A 106 0.65 -9.51 -0.56
N VAL A 107 0.36 -8.21 -0.63
CA VAL A 107 -1.02 -7.71 -0.68
C VAL A 107 -1.77 -8.26 -1.91
N ARG A 108 -1.14 -8.26 -3.08
CA ARG A 108 -1.75 -8.81 -4.29
C ARG A 108 -2.03 -10.31 -4.16
N CYS A 109 -1.13 -11.06 -3.54
CA CYS A 109 -1.37 -12.48 -3.26
C CYS A 109 -2.56 -12.66 -2.31
N PHE A 110 -2.61 -11.91 -1.21
CA PHE A 110 -3.68 -11.98 -0.22
C PHE A 110 -5.06 -11.77 -0.84
N PHE A 111 -5.16 -10.88 -1.84
CA PHE A 111 -6.41 -10.60 -2.57
C PHE A 111 -6.61 -11.43 -3.84
N LYS A 112 -5.70 -12.36 -4.18
CA LYS A 112 -5.74 -13.13 -5.43
C LYS A 112 -6.95 -14.06 -5.50
N GLU A 113 -7.30 -14.69 -4.38
CA GLU A 113 -8.51 -15.49 -4.25
C GLU A 113 -9.55 -14.68 -3.47
N ALA A 114 -10.26 -13.83 -4.20
CA ALA A 114 -11.22 -12.91 -3.61
C ALA A 114 -12.40 -13.64 -2.98
N TYR A 115 -12.75 -13.17 -1.78
CA TYR A 115 -14.07 -13.28 -1.13
C TYR A 115 -14.38 -14.64 -0.47
N LYS A 116 -14.59 -14.63 0.85
CA LYS A 116 -15.09 -15.71 1.72
C LYS A 116 -14.11 -16.84 2.11
N GLN A 117 -12.83 -16.74 1.79
CA GLN A 117 -11.86 -17.78 2.13
C GLN A 117 -11.24 -17.57 3.51
N ASN A 118 -10.84 -18.69 4.11
CA ASN A 118 -10.14 -18.73 5.38
C ASN A 118 -8.84 -17.92 5.31
N PHE A 119 -8.74 -16.81 6.04
CA PHE A 119 -7.53 -15.97 6.02
C PHE A 119 -6.26 -16.74 6.45
N GLN A 120 -6.38 -17.82 7.21
CA GLN A 120 -5.23 -18.67 7.53
C GLN A 120 -4.65 -19.35 6.29
N GLU A 121 -5.49 -19.75 5.33
CA GLU A 121 -5.03 -20.31 4.06
C GLU A 121 -4.28 -19.25 3.23
N GLN A 122 -4.71 -17.98 3.29
CA GLN A 122 -3.99 -16.89 2.62
C GLN A 122 -2.59 -16.69 3.21
N ILE A 123 -2.43 -16.78 4.53
CA ILE A 123 -1.09 -16.77 5.16
C ILE A 123 -0.23 -17.90 4.59
N ASP A 124 -0.80 -19.10 4.50
CA ASP A 124 -0.05 -20.29 4.07
C ASP A 124 0.30 -20.27 2.57
N LYS A 125 -0.51 -19.62 1.73
CA LYS A 125 -0.27 -19.44 0.29
C LYS A 125 0.67 -18.28 -0.04
N CYS A 126 0.58 -17.17 0.69
CA CYS A 126 1.21 -15.90 0.33
C CYS A 126 2.54 -15.61 1.04
N LEU A 127 2.90 -16.42 2.03
CA LEU A 127 4.21 -16.38 2.65
C LEU A 127 4.95 -17.66 2.29
N GLU A 128 6.22 -17.55 1.93
CA GLU A 128 6.97 -18.71 1.44
C GLU A 128 7.51 -19.56 2.60
N ASN A 129 8.08 -18.92 3.63
CA ASN A 129 8.75 -19.64 4.70
C ASN A 129 7.86 -19.86 5.94
N THR A 130 8.05 -21.00 6.59
CA THR A 130 7.28 -21.41 7.79
C THR A 130 7.41 -20.40 8.93
N GLN A 131 8.57 -19.78 9.09
CA GLN A 131 8.80 -18.82 10.16
C GLN A 131 7.93 -17.57 10.01
N GLN A 132 7.84 -17.00 8.80
CA GLN A 132 6.98 -15.87 8.48
C GLN A 132 5.51 -16.22 8.71
N LYS A 133 5.07 -17.41 8.28
CA LYS A 133 3.70 -17.89 8.54
C LYS A 133 3.37 -17.90 10.02
N LEU A 134 4.28 -18.45 10.84
CA LEU A 134 4.12 -18.50 12.29
C LEU A 134 4.13 -17.10 12.92
N LEU A 135 5.04 -16.22 12.49
CA LEU A 135 5.11 -14.85 12.98
C LEU A 135 3.84 -14.06 12.66
N VAL A 136 3.32 -14.15 11.44
CA VAL A 136 2.06 -13.48 11.06
C VAL A 136 0.89 -14.05 11.83
N LYS A 137 0.77 -15.37 11.96
CA LYS A 137 -0.29 -16.02 12.76
C LYS A 137 -0.22 -15.58 14.23
N ALA A 138 0.97 -15.56 14.83
CA ALA A 138 1.16 -15.12 16.21
C ALA A 138 0.82 -13.63 16.40
N CYS A 139 1.27 -12.77 15.50
CA CYS A 139 0.96 -11.34 15.51
C CYS A 139 -0.54 -11.08 15.37
N ALA A 140 -1.20 -11.68 14.38
CA ALA A 140 -2.62 -11.44 14.10
C ALA A 140 -3.57 -12.01 15.16
N ASN A 141 -3.14 -13.05 15.90
CA ASN A 141 -3.89 -13.62 17.02
C ASN A 141 -3.53 -12.96 18.38
N GLY A 142 -2.58 -12.03 18.40
CA GLY A 142 -2.03 -11.44 19.62
C GLY A 142 -2.26 -9.93 19.74
N PRO A 143 -1.77 -9.31 20.83
CA PRO A 143 -1.89 -7.87 21.08
C PRO A 143 -1.27 -7.02 19.96
N GLN A 144 -0.18 -7.50 19.37
CA GLN A 144 0.51 -6.79 18.29
C GLN A 144 -0.42 -6.53 17.08
N GLY A 145 -1.23 -7.49 16.66
CA GLY A 145 -2.19 -7.30 15.58
C GLY A 145 -3.20 -6.19 15.90
N ILE A 146 -3.68 -6.13 17.14
CA ILE A 146 -4.62 -5.11 17.62
C ILE A 146 -3.96 -3.73 17.59
N GLU A 147 -2.72 -3.62 18.10
CA GLU A 147 -1.95 -2.38 18.10
C GLU A 147 -1.71 -1.85 16.67
N LEU A 148 -1.37 -2.74 15.73
CA LEU A 148 -1.16 -2.38 14.34
C LEU A 148 -2.45 -1.90 13.66
N LEU A 149 -3.55 -2.63 13.87
CA LEU A 149 -4.85 -2.21 13.35
C LEU A 149 -5.26 -0.85 13.91
N TYR A 150 -5.03 -0.63 15.20
CA TYR A 150 -5.31 0.65 15.85
C TYR A 150 -4.43 1.79 15.29
N ALA A 151 -3.13 1.55 15.13
CA ALA A 151 -2.21 2.52 14.53
C ALA A 151 -2.61 2.88 13.09
N ASN A 152 -3.05 1.90 12.29
CA ASN A 152 -3.55 2.14 10.94
C ASN A 152 -4.84 2.97 10.96
N ARG A 153 -5.76 2.70 11.89
CA ARG A 153 -7.00 3.49 12.07
C ARG A 153 -6.70 4.95 12.42
N LEU A 154 -5.74 5.23 13.31
CA LEU A 154 -5.35 6.60 13.65
C LEU A 154 -4.83 7.40 12.45
N ARG A 155 -4.27 6.70 11.46
CA ARG A 155 -3.74 7.30 10.22
C ARG A 155 -4.75 7.30 9.08
N THR A 156 -5.92 6.67 9.26
CA THR A 156 -6.95 6.58 8.23
C THR A 156 -7.87 7.78 8.34
N PRO A 157 -8.03 8.60 7.28
CA PRO A 157 -8.98 9.71 7.30
C PRO A 157 -10.42 9.19 7.28
N ASN A 158 -11.41 10.07 7.42
CA ASN A 158 -12.80 9.67 7.22
C ASN A 158 -13.04 9.33 5.74
N LEU A 159 -13.27 8.06 5.43
CA LEU A 159 -13.38 7.54 4.06
C LEU A 159 -14.83 7.20 3.71
N GLY A 160 -15.31 7.68 2.55
CA GLY A 160 -16.59 7.24 1.99
C GLY A 160 -16.52 5.84 1.35
N TYR A 161 -15.35 5.44 0.85
CA TYR A 161 -15.11 4.19 0.13
C TYR A 161 -13.69 3.68 0.36
N VAL A 162 -13.49 2.38 0.14
CA VAL A 162 -12.18 1.73 0.03
C VAL A 162 -12.17 0.85 -1.23
N PRO A 163 -11.04 0.67 -1.93
CA PRO A 163 -9.75 1.29 -1.63
C PRO A 163 -9.79 2.80 -1.87
N SER A 164 -9.04 3.55 -1.06
CA SER A 164 -8.88 4.99 -1.18
C SER A 164 -7.40 5.32 -1.24
N ILE A 165 -7.04 6.36 -2.01
CA ILE A 165 -5.64 6.69 -2.25
C ILE A 165 -5.38 8.15 -1.89
N ALA A 166 -4.29 8.39 -1.17
CA ALA A 166 -3.72 9.71 -0.99
C ALA A 166 -2.37 9.79 -1.71
N ILE A 167 -2.15 10.89 -2.44
CA ILE A 167 -0.87 11.19 -3.09
C ILE A 167 -0.33 12.46 -2.43
N ASN A 168 0.89 12.41 -1.90
CA ASN A 168 1.52 13.51 -1.17
C ASN A 168 0.58 14.13 -0.12
N GLY A 169 -0.13 13.25 0.61
CA GLY A 169 -1.11 13.64 1.64
C GLY A 169 -2.49 14.11 1.13
N GLN A 170 -2.71 14.19 -0.18
CA GLN A 170 -4.00 14.62 -0.76
C GLN A 170 -4.82 13.44 -1.28
N MET A 171 -6.06 13.31 -0.78
CA MET A 171 -7.00 12.27 -1.20
C MET A 171 -7.37 12.42 -2.68
N GLN A 172 -7.37 11.29 -3.39
CA GLN A 172 -7.63 11.22 -4.81
C GLN A 172 -8.99 10.60 -5.12
N LYS A 173 -9.68 11.16 -6.11
CA LYS A 173 -10.86 10.55 -6.72
C LYS A 173 -10.40 9.74 -7.92
N LEU A 174 -10.11 8.45 -7.70
CA LEU A 174 -9.67 7.60 -8.79
C LEU A 174 -10.84 7.20 -9.67
N LYS A 175 -10.73 7.50 -10.95
CA LYS A 175 -11.60 6.99 -12.03
C LYS A 175 -10.85 6.02 -12.95
N GLU A 176 -9.54 5.92 -12.78
CA GLU A 176 -8.62 5.20 -13.65
C GLU A 176 -7.98 4.02 -12.90
N ASP A 177 -7.44 3.07 -13.67
CA ASP A 177 -6.67 1.94 -13.14
C ASP A 177 -5.48 2.43 -12.31
N PHE A 178 -5.22 1.78 -11.17
CA PHE A 178 -4.19 2.24 -10.24
C PHE A 178 -2.77 2.23 -10.84
N GLY A 179 -2.45 1.27 -11.72
CA GLY A 179 -1.17 1.29 -12.39
C GLY A 179 -1.04 2.48 -13.35
N LYS A 180 -2.13 2.91 -13.99
CA LYS A 180 -2.14 4.14 -14.81
C LYS A 180 -1.93 5.38 -13.95
N VAL A 181 -2.55 5.41 -12.76
CA VAL A 181 -2.34 6.48 -11.78
C VAL A 181 -0.87 6.56 -11.42
N LEU A 182 -0.22 5.47 -10.99
CA LEU A 182 1.21 5.46 -10.68
C LEU A 182 2.07 5.98 -11.85
N CYS A 183 1.73 5.58 -13.07
CA CYS A 183 2.42 6.03 -14.27
C CYS A 183 2.21 7.50 -14.64
N SER A 184 1.10 8.10 -14.21
CA SER A 184 0.84 9.53 -14.42
C SER A 184 1.58 10.42 -13.42
N LEU A 185 2.07 9.86 -12.31
CA LEU A 185 2.71 10.60 -11.22
C LEU A 185 4.23 10.62 -11.33
N SER A 186 4.81 9.69 -12.09
CA SER A 186 6.26 9.60 -12.27
C SER A 186 6.70 10.20 -13.60
N ASP A 187 7.88 10.79 -13.61
CA ASP A 187 8.54 11.21 -14.85
C ASP A 187 9.10 10.01 -15.63
N ALA A 188 8.98 8.80 -15.08
CA ALA A 188 9.41 7.54 -15.68
C ALA A 188 8.44 7.05 -16.78
N GLN A 189 8.00 7.95 -17.65
CA GLN A 189 7.07 7.67 -18.75
C GLN A 189 7.58 6.57 -19.69
N ALA A 190 8.89 6.34 -19.77
CA ALA A 190 9.49 5.26 -20.54
C ALA A 190 9.08 3.88 -20.00
N ILE A 191 9.08 3.68 -18.67
CA ILE A 191 8.66 2.43 -18.01
C ILE A 191 7.17 2.16 -18.30
N CYS A 192 6.38 3.23 -18.30
CA CYS A 192 4.94 3.17 -18.46
C CYS A 192 4.45 2.84 -19.87
N LYS A 193 5.30 2.99 -20.89
CA LYS A 193 4.97 2.63 -22.28
C LYS A 193 4.99 1.12 -22.52
N ASP A 194 5.76 0.37 -21.73
CA ASP A 194 5.94 -1.08 -21.89
C ASP A 194 4.98 -1.90 -21.02
N ILE A 195 4.22 -1.24 -20.14
CA ILE A 195 3.22 -1.88 -19.29
C ILE A 195 1.95 -2.15 -20.11
N LYS A 196 1.64 -3.44 -20.30
CA LYS A 196 0.34 -3.86 -20.85
C LYS A 196 -0.73 -3.73 -19.76
N TRP A 197 -1.66 -2.82 -19.98
CA TRP A 197 -2.85 -2.65 -19.15
C TRP A 197 -3.82 -3.81 -19.40
N VAL A 198 -4.39 -4.36 -18.32
CA VAL A 198 -5.39 -5.44 -18.37
C VAL A 198 -6.80 -4.85 -18.35
#